data_AF-A0A3A8KFD2-F1
#
_entry.id   AF-A0A3A8KFD2-F1
#
_cell.length_a   1.000
_cell.length_b   1.000
_cell.length_c   1.000
_cell.angle_alpha   90.00
_cell.angle_beta   90.00
_cell.angle_gamma   90.00
#
_symmetry.space_group_name_H-M   'P 1'
#
loop_
_entity.id
_entity.type
_entity.pdbx_description
1 polymer ?
#
loop_
_entity_poly.entity_id
_entity_poly.type
_entity_poly.pdbx_seq_one_letter_code
_entity_poly.pdbx_strand_id
1 'polypeptide(L)'
;MRAGGQHPWELSLSEQQQRDFERDGFVGPLPGFLSIDEVDALRRELDDVVSNRRSHPLYGRFSVRDWHLVSPLAMRLFTHPAIVRRLQQLAGEDLLLWRSKIFHRALGDGEMGWHQEWGWFNGEELGNDRPGLIPSSVGGDWWNLTVWVALEDLTPDNGPLRFIRGSQKTRFPIQRVPLVDSAFFRDPFLGDPDVATLVERARDNRLVLDVDTSRMFDGIDAHLLSRDALKTYVRNWLSSLQAAITLPFDAPAESVVTLTMKKGDFVIFTERTMHALLPNDTASTRIAIHCQVTTSDTLVYPGRLRGDFTDGSNLDISRHRCVLLSGRKLNRANACLHEEAGTLLAGLAPRAHGLLGERLLDRAEAPGLHCWENRLDARTVPFLGDSKMRGSVHIPGVTYVEMALAAAEAVLGRRPVSVEDVEYHHALVLQEDGARRLQLSLQREGEGAAVRVHSRPAEGAGAWQLHASLRLRPDALALPEPGSDAVRAGRRSAV
;
A
#
# COMPACT_ATOMS: atom_id res chain seq x y z
N MET A 1 -19.70 11.33 -12.10
CA MET A 1 -18.67 12.01 -12.91
C MET A 1 -17.64 12.64 -12.00
N ARG A 2 -16.47 12.03 -11.86
CA ARG A 2 -15.22 12.69 -11.47
C ARG A 2 -14.13 12.06 -12.32
N ALA A 3 -14.00 12.55 -13.56
CA ALA A 3 -12.91 12.24 -14.46
C ALA A 3 -12.21 13.58 -14.72
N GLY A 4 -11.18 13.85 -13.93
CA GLY A 4 -10.22 14.92 -14.15
C GLY A 4 -8.87 14.33 -13.82
N GLY A 5 -7.97 14.28 -14.80
CA GLY A 5 -6.60 13.81 -14.60
C GLY A 5 -5.96 14.65 -13.50
N GLN A 6 -5.66 14.03 -12.37
CA GLN A 6 -5.13 14.75 -11.23
C GLN A 6 -3.69 15.19 -11.51
N HIS A 7 -3.45 16.49 -11.38
CA HIS A 7 -2.13 17.06 -11.66
C HIS A 7 -1.11 16.58 -10.61
N PRO A 8 0.21 16.50 -10.91
CA PRO A 8 1.23 16.00 -9.98
C PRO A 8 1.26 16.65 -8.58
N TRP A 9 0.78 17.90 -8.43
CA TRP A 9 0.69 18.63 -7.16
C TRP A 9 -0.53 18.25 -6.30
N GLU A 10 -1.56 17.62 -6.88
CA GLU A 10 -2.74 17.09 -6.15
C GLU A 10 -2.39 15.85 -5.32
N LEU A 11 -1.18 15.31 -5.52
CA LEU A 11 -0.67 14.10 -4.88
C LEU A 11 0.34 14.36 -3.74
N SER A 12 0.59 15.62 -3.41
CA SER A 12 1.50 16.03 -2.33
C SER A 12 0.74 16.54 -1.11
N LEU A 13 1.43 16.57 0.04
CA LEU A 13 1.03 17.33 1.21
C LEU A 13 1.42 18.79 1.02
N SER A 14 0.51 19.70 1.36
CA SER A 14 0.82 21.12 1.50
C SER A 14 1.78 21.34 2.67
N GLU A 15 2.45 22.49 2.71
CA GLU A 15 3.29 22.84 3.86
C GLU A 15 2.49 22.88 5.17
N GLN A 16 1.22 23.32 5.11
CA GLN A 16 0.36 23.33 6.27
C GLN A 16 0.06 21.91 6.76
N GLN A 17 -0.19 20.97 5.86
CA GLN A 17 -0.41 19.56 6.19
C GLN A 17 0.83 18.91 6.80
N GLN A 18 2.04 19.27 6.34
CA GLN A 18 3.29 18.81 6.93
C GLN A 18 3.48 19.37 8.36
N ARG A 19 3.22 20.68 8.56
CA ARG A 19 3.24 21.29 9.90
C ARG A 19 2.20 20.69 10.85
N ASP A 20 1.01 20.39 10.35
CA ASP A 20 -0.04 19.72 11.13
C ASP A 20 0.41 18.31 11.54
N PHE A 21 1.06 17.56 10.63
CA PHE A 21 1.63 16.26 10.95
C PHE A 21 2.70 16.35 12.05
N GLU A 22 3.62 17.31 11.97
CA GLU A 22 4.65 17.51 13.00
C GLU A 22 4.05 17.91 14.35
N ARG A 23 3.02 18.76 14.33
CA ARG A 23 2.31 19.20 15.54
C ARG A 23 1.58 18.02 16.18
N ASP A 24 0.78 17.31 15.39
CA ASP A 24 -0.28 16.42 15.89
C ASP A 24 0.07 14.93 15.86
N GLY A 25 1.07 14.54 15.06
CA GLY A 25 1.48 13.15 14.84
C GLY A 25 0.67 12.42 13.76
N PHE A 26 -0.28 13.11 13.13
CA PHE A 26 -1.09 12.57 12.04
C PHE A 26 -1.54 13.66 11.07
N VAL A 27 -1.89 13.26 9.85
CA VAL A 27 -2.48 14.12 8.84
C VAL A 27 -3.60 13.37 8.11
N GLY A 28 -4.80 13.94 8.15
CA GLY A 28 -5.98 13.39 7.50
C GLY A 28 -7.29 14.00 8.01
N PRO A 29 -8.43 13.62 7.41
CA PRO A 29 -8.53 12.68 6.30
C PRO A 29 -7.97 13.28 5.01
N LEU A 30 -7.19 12.50 4.28
CA LEU A 30 -6.68 12.82 2.96
C LEU A 30 -7.62 12.20 1.91
N PRO A 31 -7.89 12.91 0.81
CA PRO A 31 -8.87 12.46 -0.17
C PRO A 31 -8.40 11.17 -0.86
N GLY A 32 -9.33 10.23 -1.02
CA GLY A 32 -9.09 9.02 -1.80
C GLY A 32 -8.71 9.30 -3.26
N PHE A 33 -7.89 8.41 -3.82
CA PHE A 33 -7.34 8.51 -5.18
C PHE A 33 -7.74 7.32 -6.08
N LEU A 34 -8.29 6.25 -5.49
CA LEU A 34 -8.84 5.13 -6.24
C LEU A 34 -10.30 5.41 -6.62
N SER A 35 -10.76 4.79 -7.70
CA SER A 35 -12.19 4.76 -8.00
C SER A 35 -12.97 3.98 -6.93
N ILE A 36 -14.24 4.30 -6.75
CA ILE A 36 -15.10 3.60 -5.78
C ILE A 36 -15.19 2.10 -6.09
N ASP A 37 -15.20 1.71 -7.37
CA ASP A 37 -15.23 0.31 -7.79
C ASP A 37 -13.97 -0.45 -7.37
N GLU A 38 -12.79 0.18 -7.44
CA GLU A 38 -11.54 -0.41 -6.95
C GLU A 38 -11.54 -0.57 -5.44
N VAL A 39 -12.04 0.44 -4.70
CA VAL A 39 -12.17 0.37 -3.24
C VAL A 39 -13.15 -0.75 -2.85
N ASP A 40 -14.27 -0.88 -3.55
CA ASP A 40 -15.26 -1.93 -3.30
C ASP A 40 -14.77 -3.33 -3.68
N ALA A 41 -13.96 -3.45 -4.74
CA ALA A 41 -13.31 -4.71 -5.09
C ALA A 41 -12.34 -5.15 -3.98
N LEU A 42 -11.50 -4.24 -3.50
CA LEU A 42 -10.59 -4.53 -2.39
C LEU A 42 -11.36 -4.87 -1.10
N ARG A 43 -12.40 -4.10 -0.77
CA ARG A 43 -13.26 -4.37 0.39
C ARG A 43 -13.80 -5.81 0.33
N ARG A 44 -14.40 -6.22 -0.79
CA ARG A 44 -14.97 -7.56 -0.96
C ARG A 44 -13.92 -8.67 -0.78
N GLU A 45 -12.73 -8.47 -1.34
CA GLU A 45 -11.63 -9.43 -1.21
C GLU A 45 -11.19 -9.59 0.26
N LEU A 46 -11.01 -8.48 0.98
CA LEU A 46 -10.57 -8.52 2.39
C LEU A 46 -11.69 -8.98 3.33
N ASP A 47 -12.96 -8.70 3.01
CA ASP A 47 -14.12 -9.24 3.74
C ASP A 47 -14.15 -10.75 3.68
N ASP A 48 -13.99 -11.31 2.48
CA ASP A 48 -13.97 -12.76 2.31
C ASP A 48 -12.76 -13.40 3.01
N VAL A 49 -11.59 -12.75 3.05
CA VAL A 49 -10.45 -13.20 3.86
C VAL A 49 -10.82 -13.34 5.34
N VAL A 50 -11.46 -12.33 5.91
CA VAL A 50 -11.80 -12.27 7.34
C VAL A 50 -12.97 -13.20 7.65
N SER A 51 -14.07 -13.07 6.91
CA SER A 51 -15.32 -13.80 7.11
C SER A 51 -15.12 -15.31 6.92
N ASN A 52 -14.33 -15.74 5.93
CA ASN A 52 -14.02 -17.15 5.70
C ASN A 52 -12.75 -17.62 6.41
N ARG A 53 -12.10 -16.76 7.21
CA ARG A 53 -10.84 -17.03 7.92
C ARG A 53 -9.80 -17.73 7.03
N ARG A 54 -9.61 -17.20 5.82
CA ARG A 54 -8.75 -17.81 4.78
C ARG A 54 -7.32 -18.00 5.29
N SER A 55 -6.72 -19.15 5.00
CA SER A 55 -5.31 -19.38 5.31
C SER A 55 -4.43 -18.45 4.47
N HIS A 56 -3.49 -17.75 5.11
CA HIS A 56 -2.59 -16.84 4.44
C HIS A 56 -1.50 -17.63 3.70
N PRO A 57 -1.34 -17.47 2.37
CA PRO A 57 -0.42 -18.28 1.58
C PRO A 57 1.05 -18.27 2.02
N LEU A 58 1.51 -17.20 2.67
CA LEU A 58 2.87 -17.12 3.19
C LEU A 58 3.03 -17.74 4.58
N TYR A 59 1.97 -17.76 5.39
CA TYR A 59 2.02 -18.13 6.80
C TYR A 59 1.42 -19.51 7.10
N GLY A 60 0.71 -20.10 6.14
CA GLY A 60 0.10 -21.43 6.29
C GLY A 60 -1.08 -21.49 7.26
N ARG A 61 -1.48 -20.36 7.86
CA ARG A 61 -2.60 -20.22 8.78
C ARG A 61 -3.37 -18.93 8.55
N PHE A 62 -4.54 -18.78 9.15
CA PHE A 62 -5.29 -17.53 9.10
C PHE A 62 -4.47 -16.38 9.66
N SER A 63 -4.42 -15.27 8.93
CA SER A 63 -3.82 -14.03 9.39
C SER A 63 -4.49 -12.86 8.69
N VAL A 64 -4.58 -11.73 9.39
CA VAL A 64 -5.00 -10.43 8.81
C VAL A 64 -3.80 -9.63 8.31
N ARG A 65 -2.57 -10.13 8.48
CA ARG A 65 -1.35 -9.43 8.14
C ARG A 65 -0.88 -9.71 6.73
N ASP A 66 -0.18 -8.72 6.16
CA ASP A 66 0.69 -8.85 4.99
C ASP A 66 0.03 -9.31 3.68
N TRP A 67 -1.30 -9.16 3.60
CA TRP A 67 -2.07 -9.41 2.38
C TRP A 67 -1.66 -8.55 1.19
N HIS A 68 -0.91 -7.45 1.37
CA HIS A 68 -0.28 -6.73 0.26
C HIS A 68 0.70 -7.60 -0.55
N LEU A 69 1.27 -8.67 0.03
CA LEU A 69 2.14 -9.61 -0.68
C LEU A 69 1.37 -10.69 -1.48
N VAL A 70 0.05 -10.73 -1.33
CA VAL A 70 -0.82 -11.75 -1.91
C VAL A 70 -1.87 -11.13 -2.83
N SER A 71 -2.45 -10.01 -2.43
CA SER A 71 -3.48 -9.24 -3.11
C SER A 71 -2.87 -8.20 -4.06
N PRO A 72 -3.08 -8.32 -5.37
CA PRO A 72 -2.67 -7.28 -6.32
C PRO A 72 -3.36 -5.94 -6.06
N LEU A 73 -4.59 -5.96 -5.53
CA LEU A 73 -5.35 -4.74 -5.20
C LEU A 73 -4.72 -4.02 -4.00
N ALA A 74 -4.37 -4.75 -2.93
CA ALA A 74 -3.70 -4.15 -1.78
C ALA A 74 -2.27 -3.69 -2.11
N MET A 75 -1.53 -4.44 -2.93
CA MET A 75 -0.23 -4.00 -3.44
C MET A 75 -0.37 -2.68 -4.21
N ARG A 76 -1.29 -2.62 -5.19
CA ARG A 76 -1.52 -1.43 -6.01
C ARG A 76 -1.92 -0.22 -5.17
N LEU A 77 -2.77 -0.41 -4.17
CA LEU A 77 -3.15 0.65 -3.23
C LEU A 77 -1.92 1.24 -2.56
N PHE A 78 -1.09 0.41 -1.93
CA PHE A 78 0.01 0.92 -1.10
C PHE A 78 1.25 1.37 -1.87
N THR A 79 1.44 0.91 -3.10
CA THR A 79 2.50 1.41 -4.01
C THR A 79 2.04 2.61 -4.83
N HIS A 80 0.82 3.11 -4.64
CA HIS A 80 0.29 4.19 -5.45
C HIS A 80 1.05 5.52 -5.20
N PRO A 81 1.40 6.30 -6.24
CA PRO A 81 2.14 7.56 -6.08
C PRO A 81 1.48 8.57 -5.13
N ALA A 82 0.15 8.55 -5.01
CA ALA A 82 -0.60 9.39 -4.07
C ALA A 82 -0.27 9.12 -2.60
N ILE A 83 0.12 7.89 -2.27
CA ILE A 83 0.62 7.53 -0.93
C ILE A 83 2.12 7.77 -0.86
N VAL A 84 2.87 7.21 -1.81
CA VAL A 84 4.34 7.22 -1.78
C VAL A 84 4.91 8.64 -1.73
N ARG A 85 4.41 9.57 -2.54
CA ARG A 85 4.91 10.96 -2.55
C ARG A 85 4.69 11.68 -1.21
N ARG A 86 3.57 11.43 -0.56
CA ARG A 86 3.25 12.03 0.76
C ARG A 86 4.13 11.45 1.85
N LEU A 87 4.40 10.15 1.79
CA LEU A 87 5.36 9.50 2.69
C LEU A 87 6.78 10.03 2.48
N GLN A 88 7.19 10.27 1.22
CA GLN A 88 8.50 10.85 0.93
C GLN A 88 8.69 12.24 1.53
N GLN A 89 7.63 13.06 1.54
CA GLN A 89 7.66 14.40 2.16
C GLN A 89 7.79 14.34 3.68
N LEU A 90 7.40 13.23 4.32
CA LEU A 90 7.42 13.07 5.77
C LEU A 90 8.63 12.31 6.30
N ALA A 91 9.06 11.25 5.60
CA ALA A 91 10.08 10.30 6.07
C ALA A 91 11.31 10.19 5.14
N GLY A 92 11.38 11.01 4.09
CA GLY A 92 12.48 11.00 3.12
C GLY A 92 12.30 9.99 1.97
N GLU A 93 13.29 9.93 1.08
CA GLU A 93 13.14 9.22 -0.21
C GLU A 93 13.25 7.70 -0.12
N ASP A 94 13.99 7.18 0.85
CA ASP A 94 14.40 5.78 0.91
C ASP A 94 13.44 4.98 1.82
N LEU A 95 12.37 4.41 1.25
CA LEU A 95 11.23 3.85 2.01
C LEU A 95 10.95 2.37 1.73
N LEU A 96 10.65 1.61 2.78
CA LEU A 96 10.23 0.21 2.75
C LEU A 96 8.83 0.04 3.32
N LEU A 97 7.92 -0.54 2.55
CA LEU A 97 6.71 -1.12 3.09
C LEU A 97 7.03 -2.50 3.65
N TRP A 98 6.83 -2.68 4.94
CA TRP A 98 7.23 -3.89 5.64
C TRP A 98 6.08 -4.68 6.22
N ARG A 99 4.91 -4.04 6.41
CA ARG A 99 3.74 -4.68 6.98
C ARG A 99 2.44 -4.11 6.43
N SER A 100 1.41 -4.95 6.34
CA SER A 100 0.01 -4.49 6.28
C SER A 100 -0.86 -5.24 7.28
N LYS A 101 -2.01 -4.69 7.65
CA LYS A 101 -3.03 -5.41 8.44
C LYS A 101 -4.43 -5.01 8.00
N ILE A 102 -5.30 -6.01 7.86
CA ILE A 102 -6.74 -5.82 7.71
C ILE A 102 -7.31 -5.49 9.09
N PHE A 103 -7.99 -4.36 9.19
CA PHE A 103 -8.75 -3.95 10.36
C PHE A 103 -10.23 -4.21 10.12
N HIS A 104 -10.73 -5.30 10.69
CA HIS A 104 -12.16 -5.60 10.71
C HIS A 104 -12.74 -5.30 12.09
N ARG A 105 -14.01 -4.89 12.12
CA ARG A 105 -14.82 -4.69 13.32
C ARG A 105 -16.11 -5.45 13.13
N ALA A 106 -16.31 -6.52 13.89
CA ALA A 106 -17.56 -7.28 13.84
C ALA A 106 -18.71 -6.49 14.47
N LEU A 107 -19.93 -7.02 14.35
CA LEU A 107 -21.13 -6.50 15.02
C LEU A 107 -20.92 -6.49 16.55
N GLY A 108 -21.05 -5.33 17.18
CA GLY A 108 -20.93 -5.20 18.64
C GLY A 108 -19.50 -5.33 19.16
N ASP A 109 -18.49 -5.25 18.30
CA ASP A 109 -17.09 -5.18 18.73
C ASP A 109 -16.87 -3.95 19.62
N GLY A 110 -16.42 -4.17 20.86
CA GLY A 110 -16.10 -3.12 21.83
C GLY A 110 -14.86 -2.30 21.47
N GLU A 111 -14.68 -1.14 22.10
CA GLU A 111 -13.58 -0.21 21.87
C GLU A 111 -12.21 -0.92 21.86
N MET A 112 -11.32 -0.55 20.93
CA MET A 112 -9.88 -0.82 21.13
C MET A 112 -9.29 0.39 21.83
N GLY A 113 -8.83 0.20 23.06
CA GLY A 113 -8.34 1.26 23.92
C GLY A 113 -7.12 1.99 23.36
N TRP A 114 -6.77 3.07 24.06
CA TRP A 114 -5.60 3.88 23.77
C TRP A 114 -4.32 3.05 23.77
N HIS A 115 -3.55 3.15 22.69
CA HIS A 115 -2.23 2.54 22.57
C HIS A 115 -1.29 3.37 21.70
N GLN A 116 0.00 3.12 21.88
CA GLN A 116 1.10 3.64 21.10
C GLN A 116 2.12 2.53 20.92
N GLU A 117 2.75 2.51 19.76
CA GLU A 117 3.96 1.73 19.58
C GLU A 117 5.16 2.63 19.83
N TRP A 118 6.08 2.18 20.67
CA TRP A 118 7.25 2.95 21.05
C TRP A 118 8.50 2.09 21.03
N GLY A 119 9.27 2.19 19.94
CA GLY A 119 10.54 1.48 19.79
C GLY A 119 10.48 0.48 18.64
N TRP A 120 10.52 -0.81 18.94
CA TRP A 120 10.92 -1.85 17.98
C TRP A 120 9.78 -2.75 17.48
N PHE A 121 8.53 -2.42 17.76
CA PHE A 121 7.36 -3.27 17.44
C PHE A 121 7.52 -4.69 17.98
N ASN A 122 7.62 -4.80 19.30
CA ASN A 122 7.94 -6.05 19.99
C ASN A 122 6.75 -7.02 20.08
N GLY A 123 5.52 -6.56 19.85
CA GLY A 123 4.30 -7.33 20.07
C GLY A 123 3.88 -7.42 21.54
N GLU A 124 4.33 -6.46 22.37
CA GLU A 124 4.10 -6.43 23.82
C GLU A 124 2.60 -6.38 24.17
N GLU A 125 1.78 -5.76 23.33
CA GLU A 125 0.31 -5.66 23.45
C GLU A 125 -0.39 -7.03 23.50
N LEU A 126 0.26 -8.07 22.95
CA LEU A 126 -0.23 -9.45 22.92
C LEU A 126 0.72 -10.42 23.65
N GLY A 127 1.66 -9.86 24.40
CA GLY A 127 2.53 -10.62 25.28
C GLY A 127 3.80 -11.17 24.70
N ASN A 128 4.10 -10.80 23.47
CA ASN A 128 5.36 -11.13 22.84
C ASN A 128 6.40 -10.05 23.14
N ASP A 129 7.67 -10.40 23.08
CA ASP A 129 8.79 -9.45 23.23
C ASP A 129 9.85 -9.78 22.17
N ARG A 130 9.46 -9.61 20.90
CA ARG A 130 10.30 -9.92 19.74
C ARG A 130 10.35 -8.73 18.80
N PRO A 131 11.48 -8.02 18.69
CA PRO A 131 11.57 -6.82 17.88
C PRO A 131 11.30 -7.10 16.41
N GLY A 132 10.33 -6.38 15.85
CA GLY A 132 10.03 -6.34 14.43
C GLY A 132 10.91 -5.36 13.65
N LEU A 133 11.36 -4.27 14.28
CA LEU A 133 12.17 -3.22 13.66
C LEU A 133 13.35 -2.82 14.56
N ILE A 134 14.50 -2.50 13.96
CA ILE A 134 15.60 -1.80 14.64
C ILE A 134 16.00 -0.61 13.75
N PRO A 135 15.60 0.64 14.09
CA PRO A 135 15.97 1.80 13.31
C PRO A 135 17.47 2.09 13.41
N SER A 136 18.05 2.62 12.33
CA SER A 136 19.46 3.04 12.27
C SER A 136 19.76 4.24 13.18
N SER A 137 18.76 5.09 13.40
CA SER A 137 18.81 6.24 14.29
C SER A 137 17.47 6.37 15.01
N VAL A 138 17.52 6.62 16.33
CA VAL A 138 16.33 6.79 17.17
C VAL A 138 16.01 8.28 17.39
N GLY A 139 16.88 9.18 16.89
CA GLY A 139 16.92 10.60 17.22
C GLY A 139 16.63 11.60 16.09
N GLY A 140 16.38 11.14 14.86
CA GLY A 140 16.01 12.01 13.72
C GLY A 140 14.70 11.56 13.07
N ASP A 141 13.88 12.53 12.64
CA ASP A 141 12.68 12.45 11.80
C ASP A 141 11.71 11.26 12.04
N TRP A 142 10.63 11.20 11.26
CA TRP A 142 9.63 10.14 11.34
C TRP A 142 10.13 8.92 10.58
N TRP A 143 10.54 7.87 11.27
CA TRP A 143 11.20 6.70 10.66
C TRP A 143 10.26 5.52 10.41
N ASN A 144 9.05 5.53 10.99
CA ASN A 144 8.01 4.55 10.72
C ASN A 144 6.63 5.23 10.69
N LEU A 145 5.87 4.99 9.62
CA LEU A 145 4.61 5.65 9.33
C LEU A 145 3.54 4.62 9.03
N THR A 146 2.34 4.85 9.54
CA THR A 146 1.14 4.09 9.22
C THR A 146 0.29 4.85 8.22
N VAL A 147 -0.13 4.19 7.14
CA VAL A 147 -1.16 4.68 6.24
C VAL A 147 -2.40 3.82 6.43
N TRP A 148 -3.48 4.42 6.88
CA TRP A 148 -4.74 3.71 7.15
C TRP A 148 -5.80 4.19 6.18
N VAL A 149 -6.43 3.26 5.45
CA VAL A 149 -7.35 3.54 4.34
C VAL A 149 -8.74 3.03 4.67
N ALA A 150 -9.73 3.90 4.54
CA ALA A 150 -11.14 3.59 4.72
C ALA A 150 -11.67 2.85 3.48
N LEU A 151 -12.15 1.61 3.63
CA LEU A 151 -12.78 0.87 2.52
C LEU A 151 -14.31 1.03 2.50
N GLU A 152 -14.82 1.87 3.39
CA GLU A 152 -16.19 2.33 3.48
C GLU A 152 -16.26 3.67 4.21
N ASP A 153 -17.43 4.30 4.23
CA ASP A 153 -17.61 5.53 4.99
C ASP A 153 -17.44 5.24 6.49
N LEU A 154 -16.56 5.97 7.16
CA LEU A 154 -16.42 5.94 8.61
C LEU A 154 -17.25 7.04 9.24
N THR A 155 -18.22 6.63 10.05
CA THR A 155 -19.09 7.50 10.83
C THR A 155 -18.74 7.34 12.31
N PRO A 156 -19.22 8.22 13.21
CA PRO A 156 -19.00 8.05 14.65
C PRO A 156 -19.42 6.68 15.21
N ASP A 157 -20.41 6.04 14.58
CA ASP A 157 -21.08 4.84 15.12
C ASP A 157 -20.46 3.51 14.62
N ASN A 158 -19.55 3.54 13.63
CA ASN A 158 -18.98 2.32 13.02
C ASN A 158 -17.48 2.10 13.34
N GLY A 159 -17.06 2.62 14.48
CA GLY A 159 -15.73 2.46 15.04
C GLY A 159 -14.63 3.20 14.27
N PRO A 160 -14.70 4.53 14.12
CA PRO A 160 -13.64 5.33 13.50
C PRO A 160 -12.41 5.40 14.40
N LEU A 161 -11.29 5.81 13.80
CA LEU A 161 -10.05 6.09 14.54
C LEU A 161 -10.24 7.32 15.45
N ARG A 162 -9.59 7.26 16.61
CA ARG A 162 -9.38 8.39 17.49
C ARG A 162 -7.88 8.64 17.65
N PHE A 163 -7.51 9.91 17.74
CA PHE A 163 -6.15 10.36 17.98
C PHE A 163 -6.09 11.35 19.14
N ILE A 164 -4.93 11.44 19.78
CA ILE A 164 -4.60 12.54 20.69
C ILE A 164 -3.51 13.38 20.02
N ARG A 165 -3.85 14.64 19.68
CA ARG A 165 -2.91 15.56 19.03
C ARG A 165 -1.64 15.73 19.87
N GLY A 166 -0.48 15.58 19.26
CA GLY A 166 0.82 15.85 19.88
C GLY A 166 1.34 14.73 20.79
N SER A 167 0.57 13.67 20.98
CA SER A 167 0.92 12.53 21.84
C SER A 167 2.16 11.75 21.38
N GLN A 168 2.54 11.82 20.10
CA GLN A 168 3.76 11.22 19.56
C GLN A 168 5.05 11.74 20.20
N LYS A 169 4.98 12.86 20.91
CA LYS A 169 6.11 13.50 21.63
C LYS A 169 6.32 12.91 23.03
N THR A 170 5.35 12.15 23.53
CA THR A 170 5.35 11.62 24.89
C THR A 170 5.13 10.12 24.86
N ARG A 171 6.03 9.36 25.49
CA ARG A 171 5.78 7.94 25.76
C ARG A 171 4.89 7.81 26.97
N PHE A 172 3.70 7.25 26.80
CA PHE A 172 2.81 6.99 27.91
C PHE A 172 3.21 5.68 28.64
N PRO A 173 3.08 5.63 29.97
CA PRO A 173 3.48 4.45 30.73
C PRO A 173 2.54 3.28 30.44
N ILE A 174 3.12 2.08 30.37
CA ILE A 174 2.41 0.82 30.13
C ILE A 174 2.48 -0.07 31.38
N GLN A 175 1.48 -0.93 31.55
CA GLN A 175 1.44 -1.98 32.56
C GLN A 175 1.20 -3.34 31.91
N ARG A 176 1.83 -4.37 32.47
CA ARG A 176 1.56 -5.77 32.10
C ARG A 176 0.36 -6.28 32.89
N VAL A 177 -0.63 -6.81 32.18
CA VAL A 177 -1.86 -7.42 32.73
C VAL A 177 -2.06 -8.80 32.12
N PRO A 178 -2.86 -9.70 32.72
CA PRO A 178 -3.30 -10.92 32.04
C PRO A 178 -3.85 -10.64 30.64
N LEU A 179 -3.55 -11.49 29.66
CA LEU A 179 -3.97 -11.28 28.27
C LEU A 179 -5.48 -11.08 28.14
N VAL A 180 -6.28 -11.80 28.95
CA VAL A 180 -7.74 -11.70 28.96
C VAL A 180 -8.27 -10.31 29.37
N ASP A 181 -7.44 -9.51 30.05
CA ASP A 181 -7.75 -8.15 30.48
C ASP A 181 -7.25 -7.09 29.48
N SER A 182 -6.57 -7.51 28.41
CA SER A 182 -6.09 -6.61 27.35
C SER A 182 -7.22 -6.11 26.47
N ALA A 183 -7.16 -4.84 26.08
CA ALA A 183 -8.07 -4.28 25.06
C ALA A 183 -7.95 -4.96 23.69
N PHE A 184 -6.86 -5.69 23.44
CA PHE A 184 -6.63 -6.45 22.22
C PHE A 184 -7.13 -7.90 22.29
N PHE A 185 -7.59 -8.33 23.47
CA PHE A 185 -8.17 -9.65 23.63
C PHE A 185 -9.47 -9.77 22.84
N ARG A 186 -9.62 -10.88 22.13
CA ARG A 186 -10.86 -11.27 21.47
C ARG A 186 -11.30 -12.62 22.04
N ASP A 187 -12.52 -12.66 22.55
CA ASP A 187 -13.07 -13.87 23.18
C ASP A 187 -13.19 -15.01 22.14
N PRO A 188 -12.43 -16.11 22.29
CA PRO A 188 -12.45 -17.23 21.34
C PRO A 188 -13.74 -18.07 21.41
N PHE A 189 -14.62 -17.81 22.39
CA PHE A 189 -15.90 -18.51 22.57
C PHE A 189 -17.08 -17.81 21.90
N LEU A 190 -16.86 -16.66 21.25
CA LEU A 190 -17.90 -16.01 20.44
C LEU A 190 -18.43 -16.97 19.36
N GLY A 191 -19.76 -17.00 19.20
CA GLY A 191 -20.44 -17.96 18.33
C GLY A 191 -20.58 -19.38 18.90
N ASP A 192 -20.21 -19.57 20.16
CA ASP A 192 -20.38 -20.80 20.95
C ASP A 192 -19.85 -22.08 20.26
N PRO A 193 -18.54 -22.16 19.92
CA PRO A 193 -17.95 -23.33 19.28
C PRO A 193 -17.91 -24.55 20.22
N ASP A 194 -18.48 -25.67 19.78
CA ASP A 194 -17.71 -26.88 19.52
C ASP A 194 -16.47 -27.23 20.38
N VAL A 195 -16.44 -28.33 21.17
CA VAL A 195 -15.18 -28.85 21.76
C VAL A 195 -14.17 -29.21 20.66
N ALA A 196 -14.58 -29.96 19.64
CA ALA A 196 -13.70 -30.38 18.55
C ALA A 196 -13.15 -29.16 17.80
N THR A 197 -14.02 -28.19 17.53
CA THR A 197 -13.68 -26.92 16.88
C THR A 197 -12.68 -26.10 17.70
N LEU A 198 -12.84 -26.02 19.02
CA LEU A 198 -11.90 -25.30 19.89
C LEU A 198 -10.51 -25.96 19.88
N VAL A 199 -10.46 -27.29 19.98
CA VAL A 199 -9.22 -28.06 19.96
C VAL A 199 -8.50 -27.93 18.63
N GLU A 200 -9.22 -28.08 17.51
CA GLU A 200 -8.69 -27.88 16.16
C GLU A 200 -8.14 -26.46 15.98
N ARG A 201 -8.93 -25.44 16.35
CA ARG A 201 -8.50 -24.04 16.26
C ARG A 201 -7.26 -23.76 17.10
N ALA A 202 -7.11 -24.36 18.28
CA ALA A 202 -5.91 -24.17 19.09
C ALA A 202 -4.68 -24.79 18.42
N ARG A 203 -4.79 -26.06 18.00
CA ARG A 203 -3.70 -26.78 17.31
C ARG A 203 -3.21 -26.04 16.07
N ASP A 204 -4.13 -25.45 15.31
CA ASP A 204 -3.84 -24.73 14.07
C ASP A 204 -3.44 -23.26 14.28
N ASN A 205 -3.31 -22.78 15.53
CA ASN A 205 -3.05 -21.37 15.84
C ASN A 205 -4.12 -20.41 15.28
N ARG A 206 -5.38 -20.84 15.31
CA ARG A 206 -6.57 -20.10 14.86
C ARG A 206 -7.52 -19.76 15.99
N LEU A 207 -7.21 -20.12 17.23
CA LEU A 207 -8.06 -19.89 18.39
C LEU A 207 -8.07 -18.42 18.81
N VAL A 208 -6.89 -17.85 19.07
CA VAL A 208 -6.69 -16.44 19.40
C VAL A 208 -5.69 -15.85 18.39
N LEU A 209 -6.02 -14.71 17.79
CA LEU A 209 -5.17 -14.07 16.79
C LEU A 209 -3.82 -13.68 17.41
N ASP A 210 -2.72 -13.94 16.69
CA ASP A 210 -1.33 -13.58 17.06
C ASP A 210 -0.80 -14.21 18.37
N VAL A 211 -1.52 -15.18 18.95
CA VAL A 211 -1.09 -15.99 20.11
C VAL A 211 -0.81 -17.42 19.67
N ASP A 212 0.35 -17.97 20.02
CA ASP A 212 0.66 -19.39 19.77
C ASP A 212 -0.10 -20.27 20.77
N THR A 213 -1.19 -20.86 20.30
CA THR A 213 -2.07 -21.78 21.04
C THR A 213 -1.85 -23.25 20.65
N SER A 214 -0.89 -23.55 19.77
CA SER A 214 -0.67 -24.89 19.22
C SER A 214 -0.38 -25.96 20.28
N ARG A 215 0.23 -25.55 21.39
CA ARG A 215 0.61 -26.41 22.53
C ARG A 215 -0.30 -26.26 23.75
N MET A 216 -1.41 -25.55 23.60
CA MET A 216 -2.34 -25.25 24.71
C MET A 216 -2.82 -26.51 25.43
N PHE A 217 -2.99 -27.61 24.69
CA PHE A 217 -3.52 -28.87 25.18
C PHE A 217 -2.46 -29.96 25.35
N ASP A 218 -1.17 -29.61 25.30
CA ASP A 218 -0.08 -30.58 25.52
C ASP A 218 -0.21 -31.21 26.91
N GLY A 219 -0.23 -32.55 26.97
CA GLY A 219 -0.35 -33.30 28.22
C GLY A 219 -1.77 -33.50 28.74
N ILE A 220 -2.81 -33.06 28.01
CA ILE A 220 -4.21 -33.36 28.34
C ILE A 220 -5.00 -33.85 27.12
N ASP A 221 -5.97 -34.73 27.35
CA ASP A 221 -6.95 -35.08 26.31
C ASP A 221 -8.16 -34.15 26.40
N ALA A 222 -8.10 -33.07 25.63
CA ALA A 222 -9.14 -32.05 25.59
C ALA A 222 -10.52 -32.59 25.14
N HIS A 223 -10.57 -33.72 24.44
CA HIS A 223 -11.84 -34.32 24.00
C HIS A 223 -12.59 -35.03 25.14
N LEU A 224 -11.93 -35.32 26.27
CA LEU A 224 -12.54 -35.89 27.47
C LEU A 224 -13.14 -34.83 28.41
N LEU A 225 -12.86 -33.54 28.17
CA LEU A 225 -13.39 -32.45 28.98
C LEU A 225 -14.81 -32.11 28.55
N SER A 226 -15.66 -31.76 29.53
CA SER A 226 -16.92 -31.08 29.21
C SER A 226 -16.62 -29.72 28.57
N ARG A 227 -17.57 -29.19 27.81
CA ARG A 227 -17.44 -27.87 27.17
C ARG A 227 -17.11 -26.77 28.18
N ASP A 228 -17.76 -26.75 29.34
CA ASP A 228 -17.51 -25.75 30.37
C ASP A 228 -16.12 -25.93 31.01
N ALA A 229 -15.69 -27.17 31.25
CA ALA A 229 -14.36 -27.45 31.75
C ALA A 229 -13.27 -27.01 30.75
N LEU A 230 -13.49 -27.26 29.45
CA LEU A 230 -12.59 -26.82 28.38
C LEU A 230 -12.54 -25.29 28.29
N LYS A 231 -13.69 -24.60 28.33
CA LYS A 231 -13.74 -23.13 28.32
C LYS A 231 -12.96 -22.54 29.50
N THR A 232 -13.15 -23.08 30.70
CA THR A 232 -12.40 -22.68 31.90
C THR A 232 -10.90 -22.94 31.74
N TYR A 233 -10.51 -24.10 31.22
CA TYR A 233 -9.10 -24.42 30.96
C TYR A 233 -8.46 -23.41 30.00
N VAL A 234 -9.11 -23.16 28.86
CA VAL A 234 -8.64 -22.21 27.84
C VAL A 234 -8.53 -20.80 28.42
N ARG A 235 -9.53 -20.33 29.19
CA ARG A 235 -9.46 -19.03 29.87
C ARG A 235 -8.28 -18.94 30.82
N ASN A 236 -8.10 -19.93 31.69
CA ASN A 236 -6.99 -19.95 32.65
C ASN A 236 -5.63 -19.96 31.96
N TRP A 237 -5.49 -20.73 30.87
CA TRP A 237 -4.27 -20.73 30.06
C TRP A 237 -4.01 -19.34 29.47
N LEU A 238 -5.02 -18.70 28.88
CA LEU A 238 -4.88 -17.34 28.31
C LEU A 238 -4.58 -16.29 29.39
N SER A 239 -5.18 -16.40 30.58
CA SER A 239 -4.88 -15.52 31.72
C SER A 239 -3.45 -15.65 32.24
N SER A 240 -2.77 -16.77 31.96
CA SER A 240 -1.35 -16.93 32.32
C SER A 240 -0.41 -16.13 31.42
N LEU A 241 -0.85 -15.75 30.23
CA LEU A 241 -0.12 -14.87 29.34
C LEU A 241 -0.25 -13.41 29.81
N GLN A 242 0.76 -12.60 29.53
CA GLN A 242 0.80 -11.19 29.92
C GLN A 242 0.71 -10.29 28.70
N ALA A 243 -0.11 -9.25 28.70
CA ALA A 243 -0.25 -8.26 27.65
C ALA A 243 0.03 -6.85 28.18
N ALA A 244 0.52 -5.94 27.34
CA ALA A 244 0.71 -4.54 27.72
C ALA A 244 -0.57 -3.75 27.50
N ILE A 245 -0.95 -2.94 28.48
CA ILE A 245 -1.97 -1.89 28.35
C ILE A 245 -1.35 -0.53 28.65
N THR A 246 -1.83 0.53 28.01
CA THR A 246 -1.51 1.89 28.42
C THR A 246 -2.23 2.19 29.72
N LEU A 247 -1.49 2.71 30.72
CA LEU A 247 -2.09 3.11 31.99
C LEU A 247 -3.09 4.24 31.78
N PRO A 248 -4.15 4.34 32.60
CA PRO A 248 -5.08 5.47 32.52
C PRO A 248 -4.36 6.81 32.60
N PHE A 249 -4.77 7.74 31.75
CA PHE A 249 -4.26 9.11 31.71
C PHE A 249 -5.37 10.07 31.30
N ASP A 250 -5.26 11.32 31.72
CA ASP A 250 -6.20 12.37 31.35
C ASP A 250 -5.77 13.02 30.04
N ALA A 251 -6.56 12.81 28.99
CA ALA A 251 -6.41 13.50 27.72
C ALA A 251 -7.30 14.76 27.71
N PRO A 252 -6.76 15.97 27.48
CA PRO A 252 -7.58 17.16 27.31
C PRO A 252 -8.58 16.96 26.17
N ALA A 253 -9.87 17.23 26.39
CA ALA A 253 -10.93 16.92 25.43
C ALA A 253 -10.70 17.58 24.06
N GLU A 254 -10.11 18.78 24.04
CA GLU A 254 -9.75 19.53 22.84
C GLU A 254 -8.62 18.90 22.02
N SER A 255 -7.79 18.06 22.65
CA SER A 255 -6.70 17.33 21.99
C SER A 255 -7.17 16.04 21.33
N VAL A 256 -8.34 15.53 21.72
CA VAL A 256 -8.88 14.27 21.23
C VAL A 256 -9.67 14.50 19.95
N VAL A 257 -9.33 13.74 18.91
CA VAL A 257 -9.94 13.85 17.58
C VAL A 257 -10.51 12.52 17.18
N THR A 258 -11.82 12.49 16.89
CA THR A 258 -12.46 11.36 16.21
C THR A 258 -12.43 11.61 14.70
N LEU A 259 -11.82 10.70 13.95
CA LEU A 259 -11.57 10.87 12.53
C LEU A 259 -12.62 10.12 11.69
N THR A 260 -13.66 10.84 11.25
CA THR A 260 -14.58 10.35 10.23
C THR A 260 -13.95 10.50 8.84
N MET A 261 -14.28 9.59 7.94
CA MET A 261 -13.61 9.45 6.64
C MET A 261 -14.61 8.99 5.59
N LYS A 262 -14.47 9.44 4.34
CA LYS A 262 -15.24 8.85 3.23
C LYS A 262 -14.56 7.59 2.73
N LYS A 263 -15.34 6.71 2.12
CA LYS A 263 -14.82 5.55 1.41
C LYS A 263 -13.70 5.98 0.45
N GLY A 264 -12.54 5.36 0.58
CA GLY A 264 -11.33 5.64 -0.18
C GLY A 264 -10.39 6.67 0.45
N ASP A 265 -10.87 7.49 1.39
CA ASP A 265 -10.01 8.42 2.13
C ASP A 265 -9.00 7.65 2.98
N PHE A 266 -7.90 8.32 3.32
CA PHE A 266 -6.85 7.74 4.14
C PHE A 266 -6.27 8.73 5.14
N VAL A 267 -5.59 8.24 6.16
CA VAL A 267 -4.85 9.04 7.14
C VAL A 267 -3.43 8.51 7.25
N ILE A 268 -2.46 9.41 7.43
CA ILE A 268 -1.07 9.05 7.72
C ILE A 268 -0.76 9.46 9.15
N PHE A 269 -0.15 8.60 9.94
CA PHE A 269 0.27 8.89 11.32
C PHE A 269 1.53 8.12 11.70
N THR A 270 2.33 8.63 12.63
CA THR A 270 3.46 7.87 13.22
C THR A 270 2.94 6.84 14.22
N GLU A 271 3.66 5.73 14.35
CA GLU A 271 3.40 4.66 15.32
C GLU A 271 3.29 5.16 16.77
N ARG A 272 3.96 6.28 17.07
CA ARG A 272 3.97 6.91 18.39
C ARG A 272 2.72 7.72 18.67
N THR A 273 1.91 8.05 17.67
CA THR A 273 0.69 8.83 17.92
C THR A 273 -0.31 7.97 18.67
N MET A 274 -0.74 8.43 19.85
CA MET A 274 -1.74 7.76 20.66
C MET A 274 -3.03 7.66 19.88
N HIS A 275 -3.48 6.42 19.67
CA HIS A 275 -4.67 6.14 18.89
C HIS A 275 -5.53 5.04 19.51
N ALA A 276 -6.81 5.07 19.17
CA ALA A 276 -7.83 4.13 19.62
C ALA A 276 -8.88 3.95 18.52
N LEU A 277 -9.77 2.98 18.68
CA LEU A 277 -10.91 2.77 17.79
C LEU A 277 -12.18 2.68 18.62
N LEU A 278 -13.17 3.52 18.31
CA LEU A 278 -14.48 3.45 18.94
C LEU A 278 -15.17 2.08 18.69
N PRO A 279 -16.19 1.73 19.51
CA PRO A 279 -17.06 0.58 19.26
C PRO A 279 -17.69 0.59 17.86
N ASN A 280 -18.06 -0.59 17.37
CA ASN A 280 -18.93 -0.70 16.19
C ASN A 280 -20.35 -1.01 16.64
N ASP A 281 -21.17 0.04 16.70
CA ASP A 281 -22.57 -0.03 17.14
C ASP A 281 -23.53 -0.26 15.95
N THR A 282 -23.00 -0.42 14.74
CA THR A 282 -23.79 -0.68 13.53
C THR A 282 -24.10 -2.16 13.33
N ALA A 283 -25.13 -2.44 12.53
CA ALA A 283 -25.56 -3.80 12.18
C ALA A 283 -24.66 -4.52 11.16
N SER A 284 -23.50 -3.95 10.81
CA SER A 284 -22.62 -4.47 9.75
C SER A 284 -21.16 -4.52 10.18
N THR A 285 -20.42 -5.47 9.62
CA THR A 285 -18.96 -5.51 9.76
C THR A 285 -18.33 -4.34 9.03
N ARG A 286 -17.41 -3.64 9.70
CA ARG A 286 -16.62 -2.55 9.10
C ARG A 286 -15.22 -3.05 8.77
N ILE A 287 -14.73 -2.76 7.56
CA ILE A 287 -13.39 -3.14 7.11
C ILE A 287 -12.59 -1.92 6.69
N ALA A 288 -11.34 -1.91 7.11
CA ALA A 288 -10.30 -1.03 6.64
C ALA A 288 -8.99 -1.81 6.46
N ILE A 289 -8.01 -1.19 5.82
CA ILE A 289 -6.68 -1.75 5.69
C ILE A 289 -5.65 -0.68 5.98
N HIS A 290 -4.55 -1.07 6.63
CA HIS A 290 -3.40 -0.19 6.76
C HIS A 290 -2.12 -0.87 6.28
N CYS A 291 -1.13 -0.05 5.94
CA CYS A 291 0.26 -0.46 5.81
C CYS A 291 1.15 0.32 6.77
N GLN A 292 2.30 -0.27 7.08
CA GLN A 292 3.38 0.37 7.82
C GLN A 292 4.60 0.46 6.91
N VAL A 293 5.17 1.66 6.87
CA VAL A 293 6.29 2.04 6.02
C VAL A 293 7.40 2.58 6.91
N THR A 294 8.62 2.07 6.72
CA THR A 294 9.79 2.51 7.47
C THR A 294 10.88 3.02 6.53
N THR A 295 11.80 3.84 7.03
CA THR A 295 13.02 4.19 6.29
C THR A 295 13.83 2.94 5.98
N SER A 296 14.47 2.91 4.81
CA SER A 296 15.07 1.67 4.29
C SER A 296 16.37 1.24 4.98
N ASP A 297 16.92 2.10 5.84
CA ASP A 297 18.04 1.83 6.73
C ASP A 297 17.63 1.11 8.02
N THR A 298 16.33 1.13 8.37
CA THR A 298 15.76 0.35 9.47
C THR A 298 15.88 -1.15 9.17
N LEU A 299 16.42 -1.92 10.12
CA LEU A 299 16.47 -3.38 10.02
C LEU A 299 15.09 -3.96 10.34
N VAL A 300 14.53 -4.71 9.39
CA VAL A 300 13.23 -5.38 9.52
C VAL A 300 13.44 -6.84 9.88
N TYR A 301 12.77 -7.29 10.94
CA TYR A 301 12.85 -8.63 11.53
C TYR A 301 14.29 -9.10 11.83
N PRO A 302 14.98 -8.48 12.81
CA PRO A 302 16.35 -8.82 13.20
C PRO A 302 16.56 -10.30 13.56
N GLY A 303 15.53 -11.02 14.00
CA GLY A 303 15.59 -12.47 14.27
C GLY A 303 16.08 -13.29 13.08
N ARG A 304 15.77 -12.86 11.85
CA ARG A 304 16.19 -13.53 10.61
C ARG A 304 17.70 -13.71 10.50
N LEU A 305 18.49 -12.76 11.02
CA LEU A 305 19.96 -12.82 10.99
C LEU A 305 20.52 -13.98 11.81
N ARG A 306 19.73 -14.53 12.72
CA ARG A 306 20.07 -15.68 13.56
C ARG A 306 19.36 -16.96 13.14
N GLY A 307 18.66 -16.94 11.99
CA GLY A 307 17.82 -18.05 11.54
C GLY A 307 16.50 -18.21 12.32
N ASP A 308 16.12 -17.23 13.14
CA ASP A 308 14.81 -17.19 13.79
C ASP A 308 13.81 -16.51 12.86
N PHE A 309 12.88 -17.30 12.34
CA PHE A 309 11.84 -16.85 11.42
C PHE A 309 10.48 -16.70 12.09
N THR A 310 10.40 -16.67 13.41
CA THR A 310 9.12 -16.47 14.11
C THR A 310 9.05 -15.06 14.68
N ASP A 311 8.11 -14.25 14.20
CA ASP A 311 7.96 -12.85 14.61
C ASP A 311 7.19 -12.67 15.93
N GLY A 312 7.04 -11.40 16.37
CA GLY A 312 6.26 -11.03 17.56
C GLY A 312 4.75 -11.22 17.46
N SER A 313 4.24 -11.87 16.42
CA SER A 313 2.87 -12.38 16.31
C SER A 313 2.85 -13.90 16.12
N ASN A 314 3.97 -14.57 16.38
CA ASN A 314 4.18 -16.00 16.20
C ASN A 314 3.96 -16.47 14.74
N LEU A 315 4.18 -15.60 13.75
CA LEU A 315 4.09 -15.95 12.32
C LEU A 315 5.44 -16.41 11.80
N ASP A 316 5.45 -17.46 10.97
CA ASP A 316 6.63 -17.85 10.19
C ASP A 316 6.87 -16.82 9.07
N ILE A 317 7.80 -15.91 9.30
CA ILE A 317 8.18 -14.86 8.36
C ILE A 317 9.23 -15.32 7.33
N SER A 318 9.65 -16.59 7.29
CA SER A 318 10.66 -17.07 6.31
C SER A 318 10.35 -16.66 4.86
N ARG A 319 9.06 -16.62 4.49
CA ARG A 319 8.55 -16.22 3.17
C ARG A 319 8.12 -14.75 3.05
N HIS A 320 8.03 -14.01 4.16
CA HIS A 320 7.73 -12.56 4.13
C HIS A 320 8.88 -11.78 3.47
N ARG A 321 8.53 -10.71 2.75
CA ARG A 321 9.48 -9.79 2.12
C ARG A 321 8.99 -8.35 2.25
N CYS A 322 9.90 -7.40 2.45
CA CYS A 322 9.63 -5.97 2.31
C CYS A 322 9.45 -5.58 0.83
N VAL A 323 8.69 -4.53 0.59
CA VAL A 323 8.55 -3.87 -0.72
C VAL A 323 9.32 -2.55 -0.67
N LEU A 324 10.26 -2.35 -1.60
CA LEU A 324 10.91 -1.06 -1.78
C LEU A 324 9.92 -0.10 -2.45
N LEU A 325 9.41 0.87 -1.69
CA LEU A 325 8.43 1.84 -2.19
C LEU A 325 9.10 2.95 -2.99
N SER A 326 10.26 3.41 -2.52
CA SER A 326 11.00 4.49 -3.16
C SER A 326 12.47 4.51 -2.75
N GLY A 327 13.28 5.18 -3.56
CA GLY A 327 14.70 5.40 -3.29
C GLY A 327 15.50 4.10 -3.37
N ARG A 328 16.43 3.94 -2.44
CA ARG A 328 17.40 2.85 -2.35
C ARG A 328 17.12 2.02 -1.11
N LYS A 329 17.50 0.74 -1.17
CA LYS A 329 17.58 -0.15 0.00
C LYS A 329 18.89 0.09 0.75
N LEU A 330 18.88 0.89 1.81
CA LEU A 330 20.08 1.26 2.56
C LEU A 330 20.55 0.11 3.47
N ASN A 331 19.64 -0.55 4.18
CA ASN A 331 19.97 -1.74 4.97
C ASN A 331 19.93 -2.99 4.09
N ARG A 332 21.11 -3.43 3.63
CA ARG A 332 21.26 -4.60 2.75
C ARG A 332 20.74 -5.90 3.36
N ALA A 333 20.67 -6.00 4.70
CA ALA A 333 20.24 -7.18 5.42
C ALA A 333 18.72 -7.43 5.32
N ASN A 334 17.93 -6.42 4.93
CA ASN A 334 16.48 -6.58 4.79
C ASN A 334 16.12 -7.57 3.67
N ALA A 335 15.26 -8.53 3.98
CA ALA A 335 14.70 -9.42 2.96
C ALA A 335 13.62 -8.67 2.17
N CYS A 336 13.98 -8.12 1.02
CA CYS A 336 13.04 -7.46 0.10
C CYS A 336 12.68 -8.40 -1.05
N LEU A 337 11.53 -8.16 -1.72
CA LEU A 337 11.24 -8.83 -2.98
C LEU A 337 12.42 -8.58 -3.94
N HIS A 338 13.08 -9.64 -4.41
CA HIS A 338 14.31 -9.56 -5.21
C HIS A 338 14.11 -8.73 -6.49
N GLU A 339 15.11 -7.94 -6.86
CA GLU A 339 15.28 -7.35 -8.20
C GLU A 339 15.38 -8.41 -9.32
N GLU A 340 15.55 -9.70 -8.98
CA GLU A 340 15.56 -10.83 -9.92
C GLU A 340 14.22 -11.62 -9.99
N ALA A 341 13.17 -11.17 -9.30
CA ALA A 341 11.79 -11.65 -9.50
C ALA A 341 11.06 -10.80 -10.55
N GLY A 342 11.67 -10.68 -11.74
CA GLY A 342 11.18 -9.92 -12.91
C GLY A 342 9.86 -10.41 -13.52
N THR A 343 9.00 -11.08 -12.76
CA THR A 343 7.72 -11.62 -13.24
C THR A 343 6.51 -11.28 -12.35
N LEU A 344 6.71 -10.75 -11.14
CA LEU A 344 5.59 -10.17 -10.35
C LEU A 344 5.74 -8.67 -10.08
N LEU A 345 6.96 -8.13 -10.04
CA LEU A 345 7.24 -6.69 -9.92
C LEU A 345 7.70 -6.03 -11.23
N ALA A 346 7.79 -6.78 -12.32
CA ALA A 346 7.89 -6.20 -13.66
C ALA A 346 6.69 -5.30 -14.01
N GLY A 347 5.59 -5.37 -13.26
CA GLY A 347 4.52 -4.38 -13.36
C GLY A 347 4.74 -3.05 -12.62
N LEU A 348 5.72 -2.94 -11.71
CA LEU A 348 5.67 -1.93 -10.64
C LEU A 348 7.00 -1.33 -10.14
N ALA A 349 8.17 -1.61 -10.73
CA ALA A 349 9.24 -0.61 -10.70
C ALA A 349 8.75 0.64 -11.46
N PRO A 350 9.28 1.87 -11.22
CA PRO A 350 9.15 2.93 -12.20
C PRO A 350 9.96 2.52 -13.43
N ARG A 351 9.39 1.57 -14.20
CA ARG A 351 9.66 1.47 -15.63
C ARG A 351 9.42 2.86 -16.14
N ALA A 352 10.34 3.37 -16.95
CA ALA A 352 10.00 4.43 -17.87
C ALA A 352 8.75 3.93 -18.58
N HIS A 353 7.57 4.41 -18.17
CA HIS A 353 6.20 4.02 -18.56
C HIS A 353 5.90 2.52 -18.75
N GLY A 354 4.84 1.99 -18.11
CA GLY A 354 4.48 0.57 -18.14
C GLY A 354 4.33 -0.08 -19.54
N LEU A 355 4.20 0.73 -20.60
CA LEU A 355 4.15 0.30 -21.99
C LEU A 355 5.45 0.46 -22.77
N LEU A 356 6.36 1.35 -22.35
CA LEU A 356 7.62 1.64 -23.05
C LEU A 356 8.63 0.49 -22.89
N GLY A 357 8.67 -0.16 -21.73
CA GLY A 357 9.47 -1.38 -21.51
C GLY A 357 10.95 -1.09 -21.21
N GLU A 358 11.81 -2.05 -21.56
CA GLU A 358 13.24 -2.00 -21.23
C GLU A 358 14.02 -1.23 -22.29
N ARG A 359 14.92 -0.34 -21.86
CA ARG A 359 15.82 0.37 -22.78
C ARG A 359 16.86 -0.62 -23.32
N LEU A 360 16.96 -0.69 -24.64
CA LEU A 360 18.01 -1.44 -25.32
C LEU A 360 19.35 -0.69 -25.19
N LEU A 361 20.45 -1.44 -25.11
CA LEU A 361 21.80 -0.87 -25.09
C LEU A 361 22.01 0.07 -26.28
N ASP A 362 22.63 1.21 -26.02
CA ASP A 362 22.94 2.20 -27.05
C ASP A 362 23.81 1.54 -28.14
N ARG A 363 23.45 1.78 -29.41
CA ARG A 363 24.19 1.22 -30.55
C ARG A 363 25.26 2.20 -31.00
N ALA A 364 26.53 1.79 -30.93
CA ALA A 364 27.67 2.61 -31.34
C ALA A 364 27.55 3.12 -32.80
N GLU A 365 26.94 2.34 -33.68
CA GLU A 365 26.74 2.67 -35.10
C GLU A 365 25.59 3.66 -35.37
N ALA A 366 24.78 4.00 -34.37
CA ALA A 366 23.66 4.94 -34.49
C ALA A 366 23.60 5.93 -33.32
N PRO A 367 24.52 6.91 -33.25
CA PRO A 367 24.54 7.90 -32.18
C PRO A 367 23.24 8.70 -32.07
N GLY A 368 22.73 8.87 -30.85
CA GLY A 368 21.49 9.61 -30.59
C GLY A 368 20.19 8.85 -30.90
N LEU A 369 20.29 7.59 -31.35
CA LEU A 369 19.17 6.67 -31.42
C LEU A 369 19.04 5.90 -30.11
N HIS A 370 17.90 6.04 -29.47
CA HIS A 370 17.54 5.31 -28.26
C HIS A 370 16.35 4.42 -28.54
N CYS A 371 16.44 3.16 -28.14
CA CYS A 371 15.37 2.19 -28.38
C CYS A 371 14.92 1.56 -27.08
N TRP A 372 13.62 1.30 -26.97
CA TRP A 372 13.02 0.53 -25.90
C TRP A 372 12.20 -0.60 -26.49
N GLU A 373 12.13 -1.70 -25.76
CA GLU A 373 11.38 -2.87 -26.17
C GLU A 373 10.50 -3.42 -25.05
N ASN A 374 9.28 -3.79 -25.40
CA ASN A 374 8.33 -4.39 -24.49
C ASN A 374 7.63 -5.60 -25.12
N ARG A 375 7.28 -6.60 -24.31
CA ARG A 375 6.40 -7.70 -24.73
C ARG A 375 5.00 -7.42 -24.18
N LEU A 376 4.07 -7.14 -25.08
CA LEU A 376 2.67 -6.89 -24.74
C LEU A 376 1.83 -8.14 -24.99
N ASP A 377 1.04 -8.53 -24.00
CA ASP A 377 0.04 -9.60 -24.07
C ASP A 377 -1.27 -9.05 -23.46
N ALA A 378 -2.40 -9.33 -24.10
CA ALA A 378 -3.71 -8.87 -23.65
C ALA A 378 -4.04 -9.34 -22.21
N ARG A 379 -3.38 -10.41 -21.73
CA ARG A 379 -3.53 -10.98 -20.38
C ARG A 379 -2.63 -10.33 -19.34
N THR A 380 -1.55 -9.67 -19.74
CA THR A 380 -0.53 -9.14 -18.81
C THR A 380 -0.59 -7.63 -18.61
N VAL A 381 -1.48 -6.93 -19.33
CA VAL A 381 -1.66 -5.48 -19.23
C VAL A 381 -3.11 -5.15 -18.83
N PRO A 382 -3.40 -5.00 -17.52
CA PRO A 382 -4.78 -5.01 -17.00
C PRO A 382 -5.69 -3.90 -17.53
N PHE A 383 -5.16 -2.71 -17.85
CA PHE A 383 -5.96 -1.56 -18.29
C PHE A 383 -6.37 -1.61 -19.77
N LEU A 384 -5.82 -2.55 -20.56
CA LEU A 384 -6.17 -2.70 -21.97
C LEU A 384 -7.44 -3.56 -22.18
N GLY A 385 -7.92 -4.23 -21.13
CA GLY A 385 -9.15 -5.02 -21.16
C GLY A 385 -10.42 -4.21 -21.40
N ASP A 386 -10.40 -2.90 -21.12
CA ASP A 386 -11.55 -2.00 -21.28
C ASP A 386 -11.77 -1.57 -22.75
N SER A 387 -10.79 -1.82 -23.63
CA SER A 387 -10.84 -1.53 -25.08
C SER A 387 -11.10 -2.78 -25.92
N LYS A 388 -11.86 -3.76 -25.40
CA LYS A 388 -12.24 -4.96 -26.14
C LYS A 388 -13.29 -4.62 -27.20
N MET A 389 -12.90 -4.70 -28.47
CA MET A 389 -13.83 -4.77 -29.59
C MET A 389 -13.77 -6.18 -30.20
N ARG A 390 -14.91 -6.90 -30.19
CA ARG A 390 -15.08 -8.23 -30.81
C ARG A 390 -13.99 -9.25 -30.45
N GLY A 391 -13.60 -9.33 -29.16
CA GLY A 391 -12.63 -10.33 -28.68
C GLY A 391 -11.15 -10.00 -28.94
N SER A 392 -10.85 -8.80 -29.43
CA SER A 392 -9.47 -8.32 -29.58
C SER A 392 -9.27 -6.97 -28.88
N VAL A 393 -8.06 -6.74 -28.39
CA VAL A 393 -7.69 -5.52 -27.66
C VAL A 393 -6.99 -4.56 -28.62
N HIS A 394 -7.57 -3.38 -28.83
CA HIS A 394 -6.99 -2.32 -29.64
C HIS A 394 -6.21 -1.36 -28.76
N ILE A 395 -4.96 -1.06 -29.12
CA ILE A 395 -4.17 -0.06 -28.40
C ILE A 395 -4.59 1.34 -28.84
N PRO A 396 -5.07 2.20 -27.93
CA PRO A 396 -5.47 3.58 -28.24
C PRO A 396 -4.28 4.41 -28.75
N GLY A 397 -4.53 5.37 -29.64
CA GLY A 397 -3.47 6.24 -30.17
C GLY A 397 -2.72 7.04 -29.10
N VAL A 398 -3.42 7.48 -28.05
CA VAL A 398 -2.82 8.22 -26.92
C VAL A 398 -1.72 7.45 -26.21
N THR A 399 -1.76 6.11 -26.24
CA THR A 399 -0.71 5.25 -25.67
C THR A 399 0.67 5.53 -26.28
N TYR A 400 0.74 5.78 -27.60
CA TYR A 400 2.01 6.06 -28.26
C TYR A 400 2.58 7.42 -27.84
N VAL A 401 1.72 8.39 -27.55
CA VAL A 401 2.09 9.72 -27.06
C VAL A 401 2.66 9.61 -25.65
N GLU A 402 2.02 8.87 -24.75
CA GLU A 402 2.53 8.70 -23.39
C GLU A 402 3.87 7.95 -23.36
N MET A 403 4.04 6.91 -24.19
CA MET A 403 5.31 6.21 -24.33
C MET A 403 6.42 7.15 -24.83
N ALA A 404 6.10 8.02 -25.79
CA ALA A 404 7.06 8.98 -26.31
C ALA A 404 7.48 10.03 -25.27
N LEU A 405 6.54 10.54 -24.48
CA LEU A 405 6.83 11.47 -23.38
C LEU A 405 7.74 10.83 -22.32
N ALA A 406 7.52 9.57 -22.00
CA ALA A 406 8.37 8.84 -21.07
C ALA A 406 9.78 8.58 -21.64
N ALA A 407 9.88 8.26 -22.94
CA ALA A 407 11.16 8.16 -23.64
C ALA A 407 11.88 9.52 -23.68
N ALA A 408 11.13 10.61 -23.84
CA ALA A 408 11.64 11.98 -23.81
C ALA A 408 12.22 12.33 -22.44
N GLU A 409 11.51 12.04 -21.35
CA GLU A 409 12.02 12.29 -19.99
C GLU A 409 13.34 11.54 -19.75
N ALA A 410 13.44 10.30 -20.24
CA ALA A 410 14.63 9.46 -20.11
C ALA A 410 15.84 9.92 -20.94
N VAL A 411 15.63 10.68 -22.04
CA VAL A 411 16.71 11.10 -22.96
C VAL A 411 16.99 12.60 -22.92
N LEU A 412 15.94 13.41 -22.88
CA LEU A 412 15.99 14.88 -22.94
C LEU A 412 15.92 15.55 -21.55
N GLY A 413 15.60 14.77 -20.51
CA GLY A 413 15.45 15.22 -19.12
C GLY A 413 14.04 15.76 -18.80
N ARG A 414 13.84 16.21 -17.56
CA ARG A 414 12.55 16.69 -17.02
C ARG A 414 12.20 18.12 -17.45
N ARG A 415 12.22 18.39 -18.76
CA ARG A 415 11.82 19.68 -19.35
C ARG A 415 10.44 19.54 -20.02
N PRO A 416 9.59 20.57 -19.99
CA PRO A 416 8.35 20.57 -20.75
C PRO A 416 8.64 20.35 -22.25
N VAL A 417 7.91 19.44 -22.88
CA VAL A 417 8.01 19.13 -24.31
C VAL A 417 6.62 19.17 -24.94
N SER A 418 6.51 19.80 -26.11
CA SER A 418 5.35 19.72 -26.98
C SER A 418 5.43 18.46 -27.84
N VAL A 419 4.27 17.86 -28.11
CA VAL A 419 4.12 16.73 -29.04
C VAL A 419 3.53 17.26 -30.33
N GLU A 420 4.23 17.08 -31.44
CA GLU A 420 3.89 17.58 -32.76
C GLU A 420 3.83 16.43 -33.77
N ASP A 421 3.17 16.67 -34.91
CA ASP A 421 3.15 15.78 -36.08
C ASP A 421 2.82 14.31 -35.76
N VAL A 422 1.81 14.07 -34.91
CA VAL A 422 1.36 12.73 -34.55
C VAL A 422 0.62 12.09 -35.72
N GLU A 423 1.19 11.03 -36.28
CA GLU A 423 0.60 10.23 -37.35
C GLU A 423 0.37 8.79 -36.87
N TYR A 424 -0.84 8.28 -37.09
CA TYR A 424 -1.21 6.89 -36.82
C TYR A 424 -1.27 6.10 -38.13
N HIS A 425 -0.35 5.15 -38.29
CA HIS A 425 -0.17 4.40 -39.54
C HIS A 425 -1.01 3.12 -39.56
N HIS A 426 -0.93 2.33 -38.49
CA HIS A 426 -1.65 1.06 -38.36
C HIS A 426 -2.10 0.83 -36.92
N ALA A 427 -3.32 0.34 -36.73
CA ALA A 427 -3.79 -0.06 -35.41
C ALA A 427 -2.99 -1.25 -34.88
N LEU A 428 -2.54 -1.16 -33.63
CA LEU A 428 -1.97 -2.29 -32.91
C LEU A 428 -3.10 -3.07 -32.25
N VAL A 429 -3.25 -4.33 -32.65
CA VAL A 429 -4.27 -5.24 -32.13
C VAL A 429 -3.58 -6.40 -31.44
N LEU A 430 -3.95 -6.65 -30.18
CA LEU A 430 -3.56 -7.81 -29.39
C LEU A 430 -4.70 -8.84 -29.41
N GLN A 431 -4.38 -10.05 -29.84
CA GLN A 431 -5.30 -11.19 -29.82
C GLN A 431 -5.20 -11.89 -28.46
N GLU A 432 -6.25 -12.59 -28.01
CA GLU A 432 -6.31 -13.20 -26.65
C GLU A 432 -5.14 -14.15 -26.34
N ASP A 433 -4.60 -14.84 -27.36
CA ASP A 433 -3.47 -15.78 -27.21
C ASP A 433 -2.16 -15.27 -27.84
N GLY A 434 -2.13 -14.01 -28.32
CA GLY A 434 -1.04 -13.49 -29.13
C GLY A 434 -0.26 -12.36 -28.46
N ALA A 435 0.95 -12.66 -27.98
CA ALA A 435 1.88 -11.61 -27.52
C ALA A 435 2.55 -10.90 -28.71
N ARG A 436 2.75 -9.58 -28.59
CA ARG A 436 3.51 -8.76 -29.56
C ARG A 436 4.72 -8.14 -28.91
N ARG A 437 5.83 -8.09 -29.65
CA ARG A 437 7.02 -7.33 -29.28
C ARG A 437 6.87 -5.93 -29.84
N LEU A 438 6.77 -4.95 -28.97
CA LEU A 438 6.68 -3.52 -29.28
C LEU A 438 8.07 -2.91 -29.14
N GLN A 439 8.44 -2.02 -30.05
CA GLN A 439 9.69 -1.28 -30.00
C GLN A 439 9.41 0.20 -30.27
N LEU A 440 9.86 1.06 -29.35
CA LEU A 440 9.88 2.51 -29.55
C LEU A 440 11.31 2.92 -29.87
N SER A 441 11.49 3.72 -30.92
CA SER A 441 12.76 4.37 -31.24
C SER A 441 12.61 5.87 -31.13
N LEU A 442 13.50 6.52 -30.39
CA LEU A 442 13.64 7.96 -30.28
C LEU A 442 14.99 8.37 -30.88
N GLN A 443 14.95 9.15 -31.95
CA GLN A 443 16.13 9.75 -32.56
C GLN A 443 16.19 11.21 -32.14
N ARG A 444 17.29 11.62 -31.50
CA ARG A 444 17.49 13.03 -31.15
C ARG A 444 17.72 13.87 -32.42
N GLU A 445 17.04 15.00 -32.51
CA GLU A 445 17.11 15.95 -33.63
C GLU A 445 17.26 17.38 -33.07
N GLY A 446 18.50 17.87 -32.97
CA GLY A 446 18.79 19.15 -32.32
C GLY A 446 18.42 19.13 -30.83
N GLU A 447 17.55 20.06 -30.43
CA GLU A 447 16.94 20.14 -29.09
C GLU A 447 15.70 19.24 -28.94
N GLY A 448 15.13 18.75 -30.04
CA GLY A 448 13.95 17.88 -30.06
C GLY A 448 14.28 16.41 -30.35
N ALA A 449 13.24 15.63 -30.66
CA ALA A 449 13.40 14.24 -31.06
C ALA A 449 12.28 13.76 -31.99
N ALA A 450 12.61 12.83 -32.89
CA ALA A 450 11.63 12.08 -33.67
C ALA A 450 11.40 10.69 -33.03
N VAL A 451 10.14 10.30 -32.90
CA VAL A 451 9.75 9.03 -32.27
C VAL A 451 8.96 8.17 -33.24
N ARG A 452 9.24 6.87 -33.24
CA ARG A 452 8.48 5.85 -33.99
C ARG A 452 8.18 4.64 -33.12
N VAL A 453 6.99 4.08 -33.26
CA VAL A 453 6.56 2.88 -32.53
C VAL A 453 6.24 1.77 -33.51
N HIS A 454 6.94 0.64 -33.37
CA HIS A 454 6.76 -0.55 -34.19
C HIS A 454 6.35 -1.76 -33.37
N SER A 455 5.67 -2.73 -33.96
CA SER A 455 5.51 -4.04 -33.35
C SER A 455 5.67 -5.19 -34.32
N ARG A 456 5.95 -6.38 -33.79
CA ARG A 456 5.91 -7.65 -34.53
C ARG A 456 5.36 -8.76 -33.62
N PRO A 457 4.99 -9.94 -34.15
CA PRO A 457 4.72 -11.11 -33.33
C PRO A 457 5.85 -11.39 -32.33
N ALA A 458 5.53 -11.71 -31.08
CA ALA A 458 6.56 -11.95 -30.06
C ALA A 458 7.36 -13.25 -30.33
N GLU A 459 6.75 -14.18 -31.05
CA GLU A 459 7.31 -15.47 -31.47
C GLU A 459 7.26 -15.59 -33.00
N GLY A 460 8.31 -16.17 -33.60
CA GLY A 460 8.45 -16.32 -35.06
C GLY A 460 9.15 -15.15 -35.77
N ALA A 461 9.31 -15.28 -37.09
CA ALA A 461 10.06 -14.34 -37.95
C ALA A 461 9.17 -13.28 -38.63
N GLY A 462 8.22 -12.69 -37.90
CA GLY A 462 7.35 -11.65 -38.43
C GLY A 462 8.09 -10.31 -38.66
N ALA A 463 7.70 -9.59 -39.72
CA ALA A 463 8.22 -8.26 -40.01
C ALA A 463 7.72 -7.23 -38.98
N TRP A 464 8.50 -6.17 -38.77
CA TRP A 464 8.10 -5.01 -37.96
C TRP A 464 7.06 -4.18 -38.71
N GLN A 465 5.99 -3.80 -38.01
CA GLN A 465 4.93 -2.93 -38.50
C GLN A 465 4.98 -1.59 -37.74
N LEU A 466 4.97 -0.48 -38.47
CA LEU A 466 4.90 0.87 -37.88
C LEU A 466 3.46 1.18 -37.45
N HIS A 467 3.28 1.66 -36.23
CA HIS A 467 1.97 2.02 -35.68
C HIS A 467 1.78 3.52 -35.56
N ALA A 468 2.80 4.23 -35.10
CA ALA A 468 2.75 5.67 -34.93
C ALA A 468 4.12 6.32 -35.14
N SER A 469 4.11 7.56 -35.63
CA SER A 469 5.26 8.46 -35.64
C SER A 469 4.86 9.82 -35.08
N LEU A 470 5.78 10.47 -34.38
CA LEU A 470 5.56 11.81 -33.83
C LEU A 470 6.88 12.56 -33.64
N ARG A 471 6.80 13.85 -33.39
CA ARG A 471 7.93 14.72 -33.04
C ARG A 471 7.75 15.31 -31.65
N LEU A 472 8.87 15.52 -30.98
CA LEU A 472 8.97 16.15 -29.68
C LEU A 472 9.82 17.40 -29.82
N ARG A 473 9.35 18.53 -29.28
CA ARG A 473 10.15 19.75 -29.16
C ARG A 473 10.13 20.24 -27.71
N PRO A 474 11.23 20.79 -27.17
CA PRO A 474 11.15 21.48 -25.89
C PRO A 474 10.25 22.70 -26.03
N ASP A 475 9.36 22.91 -25.06
CA ASP A 475 8.69 24.19 -24.96
C ASP A 475 9.73 25.24 -24.59
N ALA A 476 9.80 26.32 -25.38
CA ALA A 476 10.42 27.54 -24.90
C ALA A 476 9.55 28.02 -23.72
N LEU A 477 10.11 28.02 -22.50
CA LEU A 477 9.50 28.68 -21.36
C LEU A 477 9.28 30.16 -21.73
N ALA A 478 8.10 30.50 -22.23
CA ALA A 478 7.58 31.84 -22.12
C ALA A 478 7.22 32.02 -20.65
N LEU A 479 8.18 32.52 -19.86
CA LEU A 479 7.86 33.13 -18.58
C LEU A 479 6.81 34.22 -18.88
N PRO A 480 5.62 34.22 -18.25
CA PRO A 480 4.78 35.40 -18.31
C PRO A 480 5.54 36.53 -17.61
N GLU A 481 5.89 37.58 -18.36
CA GLU A 481 6.43 38.82 -17.81
C GLU A 481 5.51 39.32 -16.69
N PRO A 482 6.04 39.63 -15.49
CA PRO A 482 5.23 40.20 -14.42
C PRO A 482 4.89 41.65 -14.76
N GLY A 483 3.71 41.82 -15.36
CA GLY A 483 3.03 43.11 -15.52
C GLY A 483 3.15 43.75 -16.89
N SER A 484 2.10 43.60 -17.71
CA SER A 484 1.67 44.66 -18.64
C SER A 484 0.20 44.46 -19.02
N ASP A 485 -0.64 45.25 -18.35
CA ASP A 485 -1.84 45.96 -18.83
C ASP A 485 -2.88 45.25 -19.73
N ALA A 486 -4.14 45.25 -19.27
CA ALA A 486 -5.05 46.35 -19.64
C ALA A 486 -6.47 46.11 -19.09
N VAL A 487 -6.82 46.89 -18.08
CA VAL A 487 -8.19 47.37 -17.90
C VAL A 487 -8.60 48.10 -19.17
N ARG A 488 -9.56 47.57 -19.93
CA ARG A 488 -10.49 48.38 -20.74
C ARG A 488 -11.76 47.59 -21.10
N ALA A 489 -12.79 47.91 -20.32
CA ALA A 489 -14.15 48.24 -20.74
C ALA A 489 -14.89 47.32 -21.74
N GLY A 490 -15.99 46.75 -21.23
CA GLY A 490 -17.12 46.26 -22.02
C GLY A 490 -18.38 46.14 -21.18
N ARG A 491 -18.87 47.24 -20.60
CA ARG A 491 -20.27 47.33 -20.14
C ARG A 491 -21.17 47.58 -21.35
N ARG A 492 -22.22 46.76 -21.47
CA ARG A 492 -23.60 46.98 -21.98
C ARG A 492 -24.23 45.58 -22.07
N SER A 493 -25.50 45.30 -21.82
CA SER A 493 -26.61 45.89 -21.07
C SER A 493 -27.71 44.81 -21.10
N ALA A 494 -28.65 44.86 -20.14
CA ALA A 494 -29.91 44.10 -20.09
C ALA A 494 -30.54 43.72 -21.46
N VAL A 495 -31.02 42.49 -21.62
CA VAL A 495 -32.39 42.00 -21.32
C VAL A 495 -32.32 40.52 -20.99
#